data_AF-A0A8X6IAE4-F1
#
_entry.id   AF-A0A8X6IAE4-F1
#
_cell.length_a   1.000
_cell.length_b   1.000
_cell.length_c   1.000
_cell.angle_alpha   90.00
_cell.angle_beta   90.00
_cell.angle_gamma   90.00
#
_symmetry.space_group_name_H-M   'P 1'
#
loop_
_entity.id
_entity.type
_entity.pdbx_description
1 polymer ?
#
loop_
_entity_poly.entity_id
_entity_poly.type
_entity_poly.pdbx_seq_one_letter_code
_entity_poly.pdbx_strand_id
1 'polypeptide(L)'
;MIAALLIAVVLIQGNEAKATGDNCGDDRITKCEKLYRTAEINKLGPFPTEKGLDRTCPDILKLAQCFEDFSNECKDKKEEMFGVYTFDVKFMRELCNKQSSLRYHYLKIAKCFDKVEIDLNECKDKGSNAYEHYVESTGYEDKTEFKYHQSCL
;
A
#
# COMPACT_ATOMS: atom_id res chain seq x y z
N MET A 1 -14.38 70.90 -24.80
CA MET A 1 -13.14 70.60 -25.55
C MET A 1 -12.01 70.95 -24.60
N ILE A 2 -11.11 70.09 -24.11
CA ILE A 2 -10.45 68.92 -24.68
C ILE A 2 -10.17 67.92 -23.54
N ALA A 3 -10.15 66.64 -23.93
CA ALA A 3 -9.83 65.46 -23.15
C ALA A 3 -8.48 65.51 -22.40
N ALA A 4 -8.44 64.88 -21.22
CA ALA A 4 -7.21 64.30 -20.69
C ALA A 4 -7.55 62.96 -20.04
N LEU A 5 -7.09 61.90 -20.73
CA LEU A 5 -7.09 60.51 -20.32
C LEU A 5 -6.23 60.32 -19.06
N LEU A 6 -6.76 59.68 -18.02
CA LEU A 6 -5.95 58.97 -17.03
C LEU A 6 -6.52 57.56 -16.81
N ILE A 7 -5.98 56.66 -17.63
CA ILE A 7 -5.67 55.25 -17.39
C ILE A 7 -6.39 54.65 -16.17
N ALA A 8 -7.49 53.95 -16.45
CA ALA A 8 -7.97 52.91 -15.55
C ALA A 8 -6.92 51.79 -15.55
N VAL A 9 -6.07 51.77 -14.52
CA VAL A 9 -5.35 50.56 -14.15
C VAL A 9 -6.43 49.59 -13.69
N VAL A 10 -6.93 48.80 -14.64
CA VAL A 10 -7.59 47.55 -14.32
C VAL A 10 -6.53 46.76 -13.58
N LEU A 11 -6.62 46.78 -12.25
CA LEU A 11 -6.05 45.72 -11.44
C LEU A 11 -6.71 44.46 -12.00
N ILE A 12 -5.98 43.80 -12.89
CA ILE A 12 -6.08 42.37 -13.05
C ILE A 12 -5.82 41.91 -11.63
N GLN A 13 -6.89 41.76 -10.85
CA GLN A 13 -6.91 40.80 -9.78
C GLN A 13 -6.50 39.54 -10.50
N GLY A 14 -5.21 39.24 -10.42
CA GLY A 14 -4.77 37.89 -10.63
C GLY A 14 -5.75 37.11 -9.81
N ASN A 15 -6.62 36.35 -10.49
CA ASN A 15 -6.85 35.03 -10.01
C ASN A 15 -5.45 34.48 -9.85
N GLU A 16 -4.90 34.63 -8.64
CA GLU A 16 -4.26 33.53 -7.99
C GLU A 16 -5.26 32.40 -8.18
N ALA A 17 -5.15 31.72 -9.33
CA ALA A 17 -5.34 30.31 -9.37
C ALA A 17 -4.53 29.87 -8.17
N LYS A 18 -5.25 29.61 -7.07
CA LYS A 18 -4.68 28.90 -5.95
C LYS A 18 -4.03 27.72 -6.63
N ALA A 19 -2.71 27.78 -6.76
CA ALA A 19 -1.90 26.61 -6.88
C ALA A 19 -2.21 25.85 -5.59
N THR A 20 -3.32 25.11 -5.64
CA THR A 20 -3.52 23.93 -4.84
C THR A 20 -2.33 23.11 -5.26
N GLY A 21 -1.26 23.20 -4.46
CA GLY A 21 -0.03 22.45 -4.72
C GLY A 21 -0.44 21.04 -5.07
N ASP A 22 0.11 20.54 -6.17
CA ASP A 22 -0.22 19.22 -6.70
C ASP A 22 0.18 18.17 -5.65
N ASN A 23 -0.75 17.89 -4.72
CA ASN A 23 -0.59 17.01 -3.56
C ASN A 23 -0.68 15.52 -3.97
N CYS A 24 -0.60 15.25 -5.27
CA CYS A 24 -0.66 13.93 -5.88
C CYS A 24 0.74 13.36 -6.18
N GLY A 25 1.78 13.93 -5.57
CA GLY A 25 3.15 13.43 -5.64
C GLY A 25 3.39 12.13 -4.86
N ASP A 26 4.52 11.50 -5.14
CA ASP A 26 4.93 10.21 -4.58
C ASP A 26 5.01 10.22 -3.03
N ASP A 27 5.21 11.40 -2.43
CA ASP A 27 5.30 11.58 -0.98
C ASP A 27 3.99 11.21 -0.26
N ARG A 28 2.84 11.42 -0.92
CA ARG A 28 1.53 11.12 -0.35
C ARG A 28 1.22 9.62 -0.37
N ILE A 29 1.56 8.95 -1.46
CA ILE A 29 1.45 7.48 -1.55
C ILE A 29 2.42 6.82 -0.58
N THR A 30 3.65 7.32 -0.51
CA THR A 30 4.66 6.83 0.45
C THR A 30 4.15 6.92 1.90
N LYS A 31 3.34 7.93 2.24
CA LYS A 31 2.70 8.02 3.56
C LYS A 31 1.69 6.90 3.78
N CYS A 32 0.88 6.55 2.78
CA CYS A 32 -0.02 5.40 2.87
C CYS A 32 0.77 4.08 2.98
N GLU A 33 1.78 3.85 2.14
CA GLU A 33 2.61 2.64 2.19
C GLU A 33 3.32 2.43 3.54
N LYS A 34 3.73 3.51 4.21
CA LYS A 34 4.31 3.42 5.56
C LYS A 34 3.34 2.82 6.58
N LEU A 35 2.03 2.96 6.37
CA LEU A 35 1.01 2.30 7.22
C LEU A 35 0.97 0.79 6.99
N TYR A 36 1.31 0.30 5.80
CA TYR A 36 1.39 -1.13 5.52
C TYR A 36 2.59 -1.79 6.22
N ARG A 37 3.70 -1.06 6.38
CA ARG A 37 4.93 -1.57 6.99
C ARG A 37 4.89 -1.64 8.52
N THR A 38 3.71 -1.58 9.14
CA THR A 38 3.62 -1.75 10.59
C THR A 38 4.02 -3.17 10.97
N ALA A 39 4.72 -3.32 12.11
CA ALA A 39 5.18 -4.61 12.58
C ALA A 39 4.03 -5.61 12.77
N GLU A 40 2.80 -5.15 12.96
CA GLU A 40 1.62 -6.00 13.14
C GLU A 40 1.03 -6.49 11.81
N ILE A 41 0.96 -5.67 10.77
CA ILE A 41 0.53 -6.10 9.43
C ILE A 41 1.54 -7.08 8.83
N ASN A 42 2.84 -6.82 9.00
CA ASN A 42 3.90 -7.73 8.53
C ASN A 42 3.86 -9.12 9.21
N LYS A 43 3.23 -9.24 10.38
CA LYS A 43 3.05 -10.51 11.11
C LYS A 43 1.79 -11.29 10.72
N LEU A 44 0.99 -10.81 9.75
CA LEU A 44 -0.24 -11.50 9.35
C LEU A 44 0.00 -12.83 8.63
N GLY A 45 1.22 -13.04 8.14
CA GLY A 45 1.50 -14.12 7.20
C GLY A 45 0.73 -13.93 5.88
N PRO A 46 0.87 -14.87 4.92
CA PRO A 46 0.13 -14.82 3.67
C PRO A 46 -1.38 -15.11 3.83
N PHE A 47 -1.77 -15.78 4.91
CA PHE A 47 -3.14 -16.22 5.16
C PHE A 47 -3.59 -15.92 6.61
N PRO A 48 -3.84 -14.65 6.96
CA PRO A 48 -4.16 -14.29 8.33
C PRO A 48 -5.37 -14.99 8.94
N THR A 49 -5.18 -15.50 10.15
CA THR A 49 -6.24 -16.08 10.98
C THR A 49 -7.23 -15.02 11.46
N GLU A 50 -8.37 -15.44 12.02
CA GLU A 50 -9.35 -14.51 12.62
C GLU A 50 -8.74 -13.61 13.69
N LYS A 51 -7.90 -14.18 14.57
CA LYS A 51 -7.17 -13.42 15.59
C LYS A 51 -6.16 -12.47 14.97
N GLY A 52 -5.50 -12.90 13.89
CA GLY A 52 -4.61 -12.06 13.10
C GLY A 52 -5.35 -10.84 12.55
N LEU A 53 -6.45 -11.06 11.83
CA LEU A 53 -7.30 -10.01 11.28
C LEU A 53 -7.85 -9.07 12.35
N ASP A 54 -8.36 -9.60 13.47
CA ASP A 54 -8.91 -8.76 14.54
C ASP A 54 -7.90 -7.76 15.11
N ARG A 55 -6.63 -8.18 15.20
CA ARG A 55 -5.55 -7.34 15.70
C ARG A 55 -5.14 -6.26 14.68
N THR A 56 -5.16 -6.56 13.39
CA THR A 56 -4.58 -5.70 12.35
C THR A 56 -5.61 -4.91 11.54
N CYS A 57 -6.87 -5.30 11.59
CA CYS A 57 -7.95 -4.60 10.90
C CYS A 57 -8.03 -3.09 11.19
N PRO A 58 -7.76 -2.59 12.41
CA PRO A 58 -7.68 -1.15 12.64
C PRO A 58 -6.66 -0.44 11.74
N ASP A 59 -5.52 -1.07 11.46
CA ASP A 59 -4.48 -0.49 10.60
C ASP A 59 -4.75 -0.72 9.11
N ILE A 60 -5.30 -1.90 8.74
CA ILE A 60 -5.77 -2.18 7.38
C ILE A 60 -6.84 -1.16 6.96
N LEU A 61 -7.77 -0.81 7.84
CA LEU A 61 -8.83 0.16 7.55
C LEU A 61 -8.28 1.59 7.42
N LYS A 62 -7.26 1.97 8.21
CA LYS A 62 -6.56 3.26 8.03
C LYS A 62 -5.85 3.32 6.68
N LEU A 63 -5.17 2.24 6.30
CA LEU A 63 -4.50 2.11 5.01
C LEU A 63 -5.51 2.24 3.87
N ALA A 64 -6.63 1.50 3.95
CA ALA A 64 -7.71 1.54 2.98
C ALA A 64 -8.29 2.96 2.82
N GLN A 65 -8.51 3.66 3.94
CA GLN A 65 -8.96 5.05 3.91
C GLN A 65 -7.93 5.97 3.25
N CYS A 66 -6.64 5.83 3.57
CA CYS A 66 -5.57 6.65 2.99
C CYS A 66 -5.54 6.53 1.45
N PHE A 67 -5.67 5.31 0.95
CA PHE A 67 -5.71 5.05 -0.49
C PHE A 67 -7.01 5.50 -1.16
N GLU A 68 -8.14 5.42 -0.46
CA GLU A 68 -9.42 5.95 -0.94
C GLU A 68 -9.37 7.47 -1.07
N ASP A 69 -8.88 8.17 -0.04
CA ASP A 69 -8.70 9.63 -0.05
C ASP A 69 -7.76 10.05 -1.18
N PHE A 70 -6.62 9.35 -1.33
CA PHE A 70 -5.71 9.57 -2.45
C PHE A 70 -6.41 9.37 -3.79
N SER A 71 -7.14 8.26 -3.97
CA SER A 71 -7.82 7.94 -5.23
C SER A 71 -8.91 8.94 -5.59
N ASN A 72 -9.60 9.51 -4.60
CA ASN A 72 -10.65 10.49 -4.79
C ASN A 72 -10.10 11.86 -5.21
N GLU A 73 -8.94 12.24 -4.66
CA GLU A 73 -8.30 13.52 -4.90
C GLU A 73 -7.35 13.51 -6.11
N CYS A 74 -6.76 12.36 -6.42
CA CYS A 74 -5.70 12.19 -7.43
C CYS A 74 -6.10 11.21 -8.54
N LYS A 75 -7.21 11.51 -9.22
CA LYS A 75 -7.83 10.61 -10.22
C LYS A 75 -6.89 10.23 -11.37
N ASP A 76 -6.09 11.17 -11.88
CA ASP A 76 -5.20 10.95 -13.03
C ASP A 76 -4.01 10.05 -12.66
N LYS A 77 -3.54 10.13 -11.42
CA LYS A 77 -2.46 9.28 -10.86
C LYS A 77 -2.93 7.87 -10.49
N LYS A 78 -4.24 7.69 -10.31
CA LYS A 78 -4.81 6.40 -9.92
C LYS A 78 -4.58 5.33 -10.98
N GLU A 79 -4.83 5.65 -12.26
CA GLU A 79 -4.63 4.68 -13.35
C GLU A 79 -3.15 4.35 -13.55
N GLU A 80 -2.26 5.33 -13.39
CA GLU A 80 -0.81 5.14 -13.48
C GLU A 80 -0.29 4.21 -12.36
N MET A 81 -0.76 4.39 -11.13
CA MET A 81 -0.22 3.68 -9.95
C MET A 81 -0.90 2.34 -9.65
N PHE A 82 -2.22 2.24 -9.87
CA PHE A 82 -3.00 1.04 -9.50
C PHE A 82 -3.37 0.16 -10.69
N GLY A 83 -2.90 0.46 -11.91
CA GLY A 83 -3.12 -0.39 -13.07
C GLY A 83 -2.58 -1.82 -12.92
N VAL A 84 -1.63 -2.04 -11.99
CA VAL A 84 -1.01 -3.35 -11.71
C VAL A 84 -1.32 -3.87 -10.30
N TYR A 85 -1.55 -2.97 -9.32
CA TYR A 85 -1.88 -3.34 -7.95
C TYR A 85 -3.39 -3.39 -7.77
N THR A 86 -3.92 -4.60 -7.57
CA THR A 86 -5.31 -4.83 -7.12
C THR A 86 -5.48 -4.42 -5.65
N PHE A 87 -5.20 -3.17 -5.32
CA PHE A 87 -5.54 -2.62 -4.02
C PHE A 87 -7.04 -2.30 -4.01
N ASP A 88 -7.84 -3.25 -3.54
CA ASP A 88 -9.29 -3.09 -3.45
C ASP A 88 -9.69 -2.66 -2.03
N VAL A 89 -9.95 -1.36 -1.87
CA VAL A 89 -10.47 -0.76 -0.63
C VAL A 89 -11.73 -1.46 -0.14
N LYS A 90 -12.63 -1.85 -1.06
CA LYS A 90 -13.88 -2.53 -0.72
C LYS A 90 -13.58 -3.93 -0.18
N PHE A 91 -12.69 -4.68 -0.82
CA PHE A 91 -12.23 -5.97 -0.30
C PHE A 91 -11.67 -5.85 1.12
N MET A 92 -10.78 -4.88 1.37
CA MET A 92 -10.18 -4.67 2.70
C MET A 92 -11.24 -4.34 3.77
N ARG A 93 -12.22 -3.50 3.44
CA ARG A 93 -13.32 -3.16 4.35
C ARG A 93 -14.20 -4.38 4.63
N GLU A 94 -14.56 -5.15 3.61
CA GLU A 94 -15.35 -6.37 3.75
C GLU A 94 -14.61 -7.46 4.53
N LEU A 95 -13.32 -7.64 4.28
CA LEU A 95 -12.47 -8.58 5.01
C LEU A 95 -12.40 -8.24 6.50
N CYS A 96 -12.41 -6.95 6.84
CA CYS A 96 -12.40 -6.50 8.22
C CYS A 96 -13.79 -6.41 8.88
N ASN A 97 -14.88 -6.45 8.12
CA ASN A 97 -16.23 -6.46 8.66
C ASN A 97 -16.61 -7.85 9.20
N LYS A 98 -16.80 -7.97 10.52
CA LYS A 98 -17.18 -9.22 11.20
C LYS A 98 -18.52 -9.81 10.72
N GLN A 99 -19.39 -8.99 10.15
CA GLN A 99 -20.70 -9.40 9.66
C GLN A 99 -20.68 -9.70 8.15
N SER A 100 -19.54 -9.52 7.48
CA SER A 100 -19.43 -9.76 6.04
C SER A 100 -19.41 -11.26 5.73
N SER A 101 -20.18 -11.64 4.71
CA SER A 101 -20.10 -12.98 4.13
C SER A 101 -18.72 -13.26 3.53
N LEU A 102 -18.05 -12.24 2.98
CA LEU A 102 -16.69 -12.35 2.45
C LEU A 102 -15.71 -12.77 3.55
N ARG A 103 -15.72 -12.09 4.70
CA ARG A 103 -14.88 -12.45 5.83
C ARG A 103 -15.17 -13.87 6.33
N TYR A 104 -16.45 -14.23 6.44
CA TYR A 104 -16.86 -15.57 6.84
C TYR A 104 -16.29 -16.66 5.91
N HIS A 105 -16.45 -16.49 4.59
CA HIS A 105 -15.94 -17.44 3.61
C HIS A 105 -14.41 -17.45 3.56
N TYR A 106 -13.77 -16.29 3.63
CA TYR A 106 -12.32 -16.17 3.73
C TYR A 106 -11.78 -16.99 4.90
N LEU A 107 -12.31 -16.80 6.12
CA LEU A 107 -11.84 -17.50 7.32
C LEU A 107 -12.05 -19.02 7.27
N LYS A 108 -13.03 -19.49 6.50
CA LYS A 108 -13.24 -20.92 6.27
C LYS A 108 -12.14 -21.50 5.36
N ILE A 109 -11.74 -20.75 4.34
CA ILE A 109 -10.70 -21.17 3.38
C ILE A 109 -9.29 -20.95 3.96
N ALA A 110 -9.08 -19.90 4.75
CA ALA A 110 -7.80 -19.56 5.38
C ALA A 110 -7.20 -20.76 6.12
N LYS A 111 -8.04 -21.54 6.82
CA LYS A 111 -7.64 -22.76 7.55
C LYS A 111 -7.08 -23.87 6.66
N CYS A 112 -7.41 -23.89 5.37
CA CYS A 112 -6.84 -24.86 4.43
C CYS A 112 -5.39 -24.53 4.09
N PHE A 113 -4.95 -23.29 4.33
CA PHE A 113 -3.60 -22.84 4.02
C PHE A 113 -2.60 -23.05 5.15
N ASP A 114 -2.99 -23.62 6.30
CA ASP A 114 -2.06 -23.91 7.40
C ASP A 114 -0.86 -24.76 6.91
N LYS A 115 -1.11 -25.76 6.07
CA LYS A 115 -0.05 -26.58 5.47
C LYS A 115 0.80 -25.79 4.47
N VAL A 116 0.15 -24.95 3.67
CA VAL A 116 0.85 -24.10 2.70
C VAL A 116 1.75 -23.11 3.41
N GLU A 117 1.33 -22.53 4.53
CA GLU A 117 2.15 -21.64 5.34
C GLU A 117 3.40 -22.34 5.88
N ILE A 118 3.26 -23.60 6.35
CA ILE A 118 4.41 -24.42 6.76
C ILE A 118 5.36 -24.63 5.58
N ASP A 119 4.86 -25.08 4.44
CA ASP A 119 5.68 -25.36 3.25
C ASP A 119 6.38 -24.08 2.73
N LEU A 120 5.68 -22.93 2.77
CA LEU A 120 6.22 -21.62 2.42
C LEU A 120 7.33 -21.17 3.36
N ASN A 121 7.16 -21.38 4.67
CA ASN A 121 8.17 -21.02 5.65
C ASN A 121 9.41 -21.93 5.53
N GLU A 122 9.23 -23.23 5.33
CA GLU A 122 10.35 -24.15 5.07
C GLU A 122 11.11 -23.78 3.79
N CYS A 123 10.39 -23.37 2.73
CA CYS A 123 11.02 -22.87 1.51
C CYS A 123 11.85 -21.62 1.78
N LYS A 124 11.29 -20.65 2.52
CA LYS A 124 12.00 -19.41 2.88
C LYS A 124 13.26 -19.71 3.67
N ASP A 125 13.18 -20.55 4.69
CA ASP A 125 14.33 -20.93 5.52
C ASP A 125 15.43 -21.60 4.69
N LYS A 126 15.08 -22.49 3.76
CA LYS A 126 16.05 -23.09 2.83
C LYS A 126 16.67 -22.05 1.91
N GLY A 127 15.89 -21.10 1.42
CA GLY A 127 16.36 -19.99 0.60
C GLY A 127 17.34 -19.09 1.35
N SER A 128 17.00 -18.71 2.60
CA SER A 128 17.86 -17.91 3.47
C SER A 128 19.18 -18.62 3.76
N ASN A 129 19.13 -19.91 4.17
CA ASN A 129 20.34 -20.70 4.44
C ASN A 129 21.24 -20.82 3.20
N ALA A 130 20.66 -21.00 2.01
CA ALA A 130 21.42 -21.08 0.77
C ALA A 130 22.12 -19.75 0.44
N TYR A 131 21.44 -18.63 0.69
CA TYR A 131 22.02 -17.29 0.52
C TYR A 131 23.15 -17.03 1.54
N GLU A 132 22.92 -17.34 2.82
CA GLU A 132 23.94 -17.21 3.87
C GLU A 132 25.22 -17.99 3.51
N HIS A 133 25.09 -19.26 3.10
CA HIS A 133 26.24 -20.04 2.65
C HIS A 133 26.94 -19.47 1.41
N TYR A 134 26.19 -18.86 0.48
CA TYR A 134 26.79 -18.17 -0.65
C TYR A 134 27.61 -16.95 -0.21
N VAL A 135 27.08 -16.13 0.73
CA VAL A 135 27.80 -14.98 1.29
C VAL A 135 29.05 -15.44 2.05
N GLU A 136 28.94 -16.49 2.88
CA GLU A 136 30.08 -17.06 3.62
C GLU A 136 31.18 -17.59 2.69
N SER A 137 30.81 -18.25 1.60
CA SER A 137 31.75 -18.88 0.68
C SER A 137 32.43 -17.90 -0.28
N THR A 138 31.78 -16.78 -0.60
CA THR A 138 32.28 -15.81 -1.59
C THR A 138 32.74 -14.49 -0.99
N GLY A 139 32.31 -14.16 0.23
CA GLY A 139 32.48 -12.84 0.85
C GLY A 139 31.69 -11.73 0.13
N TYR A 140 30.82 -12.07 -0.82
CA TYR A 140 30.02 -11.12 -1.57
C TYR A 140 28.61 -11.02 -0.98
N GLU A 141 28.28 -9.83 -0.48
CA GLU A 141 26.96 -9.52 0.05
C GLU A 141 26.14 -8.81 -1.04
N ASP A 142 25.14 -9.51 -1.59
CA ASP A 142 24.23 -8.95 -2.59
C ASP A 142 23.06 -8.22 -1.89
N LYS A 143 22.84 -6.95 -2.22
CA LYS A 143 21.69 -6.16 -1.75
C LYS A 143 20.32 -6.70 -2.21
N THR A 144 20.28 -7.77 -3.01
CA THR A 144 19.06 -8.41 -3.48
C THR A 144 18.62 -9.66 -2.69
N GLU A 145 19.13 -9.86 -1.46
CA GLU A 145 18.70 -10.91 -0.51
C GLU A 145 17.18 -11.17 -0.52
N PHE A 146 16.35 -10.11 -0.52
CA PHE A 146 14.89 -10.22 -0.54
C PHE A 146 14.32 -11.01 -1.74
N LYS A 147 15.05 -11.10 -2.87
CA LYS A 147 14.63 -11.85 -4.07
C LYS A 147 14.71 -13.35 -3.86
N TYR A 148 15.63 -13.82 -3.01
CA TYR A 148 15.71 -15.24 -2.65
C TYR A 148 14.46 -15.65 -1.85
N HIS A 149 13.97 -14.78 -0.96
CA HIS A 149 12.71 -15.02 -0.23
C HIS A 149 11.46 -14.93 -1.11
N GLN A 150 11.49 -14.13 -2.19
CA GLN A 150 10.39 -14.01 -3.17
C GLN A 150 10.20 -15.26 -4.02
N SER A 151 11.24 -16.10 -4.19
CA SER A 151 11.17 -17.33 -5.00
C SER A 151 10.19 -18.37 -4.45
N CYS A 152 9.81 -18.20 -3.18
CA CYS A 152 8.91 -19.09 -2.47
C CYS A 152 7.44 -18.63 -2.49
N LEU A 153 7.11 -17.46 -3.07
CA LEU A 153 5.73 -16.93 -3.17
C LEU A 153 5.23 -17.01 -4.61
#